data_AF-H3NLX7-F1
#
_entry.id   AF-H3NLX7-F1
#
_cell.length_a   1.000
_cell.length_b   1.000
_cell.length_c   1.000
_cell.angle_alpha   90.00
_cell.angle_beta   90.00
_cell.angle_gamma   90.00
#
_symmetry.space_group_name_H-M   'P 1'
#
loop_
_entity.id
_entity.type
_entity.pdbx_description
1 polymer ?
#
loop_
_entity_poly.entity_id
_entity_poly.type
_entity_poly.pdbx_seq_one_letter_code
_entity_poly.pdbx_strand_id
1 'polypeptide(L)'
;MKGMHYFVESKREKLNLVNRNIEIDDKYFLEFLFDISKWTKCVPLIYTGIKSEDKIFYVLFREIVFFEYEFWDEFNLALAELHDKYKIDIFGTELYNQETVHLFLDKKDDNFFVVQKNVSGKYVDTIYTLCLRIELESSEHENKLFQLSQKIDWENGLILINRKLRNEINDFTITSFYNNSYFLYSYLYAKPTEEEYFNLINFENKIELWRAFLKTEYDYEEFKWLFNRIIDRKLENRIEWELALYNALDKEGYSLNLLESRFELYNNKGERCYFNMNSNSYAQKAFLKLLFPLNKN
;
A
#
# COMPACT_ATOMS: atom_id res chain seq x y z
N MET A 1 11.35 -24.19 -12.87
CA MET A 1 12.33 -24.51 -11.80
C MET A 1 12.28 -26.02 -11.51
N LYS A 2 13.43 -26.74 -11.45
CA LYS A 2 13.49 -28.05 -10.76
C LYS A 2 13.20 -27.76 -9.29
N GLY A 3 12.18 -28.38 -8.69
CA GLY A 3 11.65 -27.98 -7.38
C GLY A 3 12.73 -27.80 -6.29
N MET A 4 12.50 -26.86 -5.37
CA MET A 4 13.40 -26.58 -4.23
C MET A 4 13.76 -27.85 -3.44
N HIS A 5 12.80 -28.76 -3.33
CA HIS A 5 12.95 -30.07 -2.72
C HIS A 5 12.25 -31.15 -3.55
N TYR A 6 12.59 -32.40 -3.28
CA TYR A 6 11.74 -33.52 -3.65
C TYR A 6 10.61 -33.62 -2.61
N PHE A 7 9.43 -33.15 -3.00
CA PHE A 7 8.25 -33.12 -2.14
C PHE A 7 7.39 -34.38 -2.31
N VAL A 8 6.94 -34.94 -1.20
CA VAL A 8 6.01 -36.07 -1.10
C VAL A 8 4.65 -35.56 -0.61
N GLU A 9 3.56 -36.03 -1.22
CA GLU A 9 2.19 -35.69 -0.80
C GLU A 9 1.89 -36.28 0.58
N SER A 10 1.59 -35.40 1.54
CA SER A 10 1.24 -35.78 2.91
C SER A 10 -0.28 -35.74 3.15
N LYS A 11 -0.99 -34.90 2.40
CA LYS A 11 -2.46 -34.76 2.49
C LYS A 11 -3.06 -34.27 1.17
N ARG A 12 -4.26 -34.76 0.88
CA ARG A 12 -5.13 -34.28 -0.20
C ARG A 12 -6.59 -34.39 0.24
N GLU A 13 -7.29 -33.28 0.22
CA GLU A 13 -8.72 -33.24 0.58
C GLU A 13 -9.51 -32.46 -0.46
N LYS A 14 -10.69 -32.95 -0.81
CA LYS A 14 -11.59 -32.28 -1.76
C LYS A 14 -12.28 -31.10 -1.07
N LEU A 15 -12.26 -29.94 -1.71
CA LEU A 15 -13.02 -28.78 -1.28
C LEU A 15 -14.47 -28.83 -1.78
N ASN A 16 -15.39 -28.44 -0.91
CA ASN A 16 -16.79 -28.22 -1.27
C ASN A 16 -17.01 -26.72 -1.44
N LEU A 17 -16.82 -26.23 -2.67
CA LEU A 17 -16.93 -24.82 -2.99
C LEU A 17 -18.33 -24.48 -3.50
N VAL A 18 -18.83 -23.31 -3.11
CA VAL A 18 -20.02 -22.70 -3.70
C VAL A 18 -19.53 -21.68 -4.71
N ASN A 19 -19.78 -21.93 -6.00
CA ASN A 19 -19.32 -21.05 -7.06
C ASN A 19 -20.02 -19.68 -6.95
N ARG A 20 -19.24 -18.60 -6.93
CA ARG A 20 -19.74 -17.23 -6.96
C ARG A 20 -19.31 -16.60 -8.28
N ASN A 21 -20.23 -15.86 -8.90
CA ASN A 21 -19.91 -15.13 -10.12
C ASN A 21 -19.32 -13.77 -9.71
N ILE A 22 -18.00 -13.73 -9.51
CA ILE A 22 -17.25 -12.53 -9.12
C ILE A 22 -16.28 -12.19 -10.27
N GLU A 23 -16.11 -10.90 -10.53
CA GLU A 23 -15.11 -10.41 -11.47
C GLU A 23 -13.72 -10.48 -10.82
N ILE A 24 -12.81 -11.24 -11.42
CA ILE A 24 -11.44 -11.44 -10.90
C ILE A 24 -10.48 -10.48 -11.61
N ASP A 25 -10.15 -9.38 -10.93
CA ASP A 25 -9.15 -8.41 -11.34
C ASP A 25 -7.99 -8.35 -10.33
N ASP A 26 -7.03 -7.45 -10.53
CA ASP A 26 -5.91 -7.34 -9.58
C ASP A 26 -6.32 -6.61 -8.30
N LYS A 27 -7.42 -5.85 -8.31
CA LYS A 27 -7.97 -5.28 -7.08
C LYS A 27 -8.44 -6.40 -6.16
N TYR A 28 -9.15 -7.39 -6.71
CA TYR A 28 -9.56 -8.59 -5.98
C TYR A 28 -8.35 -9.38 -5.43
N PHE A 29 -7.27 -9.49 -6.22
CA PHE A 29 -6.03 -10.09 -5.74
C PHE A 29 -5.38 -9.30 -4.59
N LEU A 30 -5.35 -7.97 -4.67
CA LEU A 30 -4.80 -7.13 -3.60
C LEU A 30 -5.68 -7.12 -2.34
N GLU A 31 -7.00 -7.19 -2.51
CA GLU A 31 -7.98 -7.44 -1.43
C GLU A 31 -7.66 -8.76 -0.72
N PHE A 32 -7.46 -9.84 -1.46
CA PHE A 32 -7.04 -11.13 -0.90
C PHE A 32 -5.73 -11.03 -0.09
N LEU A 33 -4.71 -10.34 -0.60
CA LEU A 33 -3.46 -10.13 0.15
C LEU A 33 -3.69 -9.29 1.43
N PHE A 34 -4.62 -8.34 1.37
CA PHE A 34 -5.00 -7.52 2.52
C PHE A 34 -5.76 -8.32 3.57
N ASP A 35 -6.64 -9.24 3.17
CA ASP A 35 -7.31 -10.15 4.10
C ASP A 35 -6.30 -11.04 4.82
N ILE A 36 -5.28 -11.53 4.11
CA ILE A 36 -4.17 -12.26 4.77
C ILE A 36 -3.41 -11.33 5.73
N SER A 37 -3.11 -10.09 5.35
CA SER A 37 -2.50 -9.08 6.25
C SER A 37 -3.32 -8.89 7.54
N LYS A 38 -4.65 -8.82 7.41
CA LYS A 38 -5.57 -8.68 8.54
C LYS A 38 -5.64 -9.91 9.43
N TRP A 39 -5.74 -11.08 8.82
CA TRP A 39 -5.79 -12.37 9.52
C TRP A 39 -4.47 -12.64 10.27
N THR A 40 -3.33 -12.38 9.62
CA THR A 40 -2.00 -12.52 10.22
C THR A 40 -1.61 -11.39 11.16
N LYS A 41 -2.28 -10.23 11.09
CA LYS A 41 -1.90 -8.97 11.74
C LYS A 41 -0.47 -8.53 11.38
N CYS A 42 -0.04 -8.86 10.17
CA CYS A 42 1.32 -8.61 9.69
C CYS A 42 1.29 -7.85 8.36
N VAL A 43 2.10 -6.80 8.25
CA VAL A 43 2.31 -6.11 6.97
C VAL A 43 3.09 -7.05 6.03
N PRO A 44 2.58 -7.32 4.82
CA PRO A 44 3.26 -8.18 3.86
C PRO A 44 4.57 -7.56 3.38
N LEU A 45 5.61 -8.39 3.30
CA LEU A 45 6.85 -8.04 2.60
C LEU A 45 6.82 -8.62 1.20
N ILE A 46 6.92 -7.74 0.21
CA ILE A 46 6.68 -8.09 -1.18
C ILE A 46 7.99 -8.00 -1.97
N TYR A 47 8.26 -9.01 -2.79
CA TYR A 47 9.45 -9.10 -3.62
C TYR A 47 9.13 -9.64 -5.01
N THR A 48 9.95 -9.27 -5.98
CA THR A 48 9.94 -9.82 -7.32
C THR A 48 10.80 -11.08 -7.41
N GLY A 49 10.53 -11.92 -8.41
CA GLY A 49 11.26 -13.15 -8.68
C GLY A 49 12.74 -12.91 -9.00
N ILE A 50 13.56 -13.96 -8.83
CA ILE A 50 14.93 -13.94 -9.33
C ILE A 50 14.95 -13.93 -10.86
N LYS A 51 16.05 -13.52 -11.51
CA LYS A 51 16.14 -13.41 -12.98
C LYS A 51 15.75 -14.68 -13.77
N SER A 52 15.88 -15.87 -13.17
CA SER A 52 15.47 -17.15 -13.78
C SER A 52 13.99 -17.49 -13.59
N GLU A 53 13.26 -16.62 -12.90
CA GLU A 53 11.85 -16.69 -12.55
C GLU A 53 11.22 -15.31 -12.79
N ASP A 54 11.39 -14.78 -14.00
CA ASP A 54 10.58 -13.64 -14.43
C ASP A 54 9.11 -14.06 -14.32
N LYS A 55 8.23 -13.15 -13.86
CA LYS A 55 6.80 -13.40 -13.56
C LYS A 55 6.46 -14.00 -12.20
N ILE A 56 7.43 -14.18 -11.30
CA ILE A 56 7.12 -14.62 -9.94
C ILE A 56 7.03 -13.42 -8.99
N PHE A 57 6.02 -13.45 -8.14
CA PHE A 57 5.74 -12.47 -7.11
C PHE A 57 5.72 -13.18 -5.75
N TYR A 58 6.58 -12.74 -4.84
CA TYR A 58 6.73 -13.32 -3.51
C TYR A 58 6.10 -12.40 -2.46
N VAL A 59 5.24 -12.96 -1.61
CA VAL A 59 4.61 -12.23 -0.48
C VAL A 59 4.92 -12.97 0.81
N LEU A 60 5.66 -12.33 1.72
CA LEU A 60 6.08 -12.93 2.98
C LEU A 60 5.39 -12.25 4.16
N PHE A 61 4.79 -13.07 5.02
CA PHE A 61 4.30 -12.73 6.34
C PHE A 61 5.20 -13.40 7.38
N ARG A 62 5.97 -12.58 8.10
CA ARG A 62 6.96 -13.04 9.08
C ARG A 62 6.33 -13.16 10.46
N GLU A 63 6.95 -13.98 11.31
CA GLU A 63 6.61 -14.08 12.74
C GLU A 63 5.18 -14.55 13.00
N ILE A 64 4.62 -15.34 12.08
CA ILE A 64 3.32 -15.96 12.25
C ILE A 64 3.44 -17.46 12.49
N VAL A 65 2.44 -17.98 13.20
CA VAL A 65 2.16 -19.41 13.36
C VAL A 65 0.68 -19.60 13.12
N PHE A 66 0.32 -20.59 12.31
CA PHE A 66 -1.07 -20.87 12.00
C PHE A 66 -1.32 -22.36 11.85
N PHE A 67 -2.58 -22.76 12.05
CA PHE A 67 -3.03 -24.09 11.74
C PHE A 67 -3.48 -24.18 10.28
N GLU A 68 -3.07 -25.26 9.59
CA GLU A 68 -3.40 -25.48 8.19
C GLU A 68 -4.92 -25.45 7.93
N TYR A 69 -5.72 -26.03 8.84
CA TYR A 69 -7.18 -26.03 8.68
C TYR A 69 -7.79 -24.63 8.77
N GLU A 70 -7.25 -23.74 9.63
CA GLU A 70 -7.77 -22.37 9.78
C GLU A 70 -7.47 -21.54 8.53
N PHE A 71 -6.26 -21.69 7.97
CA PHE A 71 -5.91 -21.04 6.72
C PHE A 71 -6.85 -21.48 5.59
N TRP A 72 -7.11 -22.79 5.47
CA TRP A 72 -8.02 -23.28 4.44
C TRP A 72 -9.46 -22.86 4.69
N ASP A 73 -9.95 -22.85 5.93
CA ASP A 73 -11.31 -22.42 6.25
C ASP A 73 -11.54 -20.95 5.83
N GLU A 74 -10.55 -20.09 6.09
CA GLU A 74 -10.62 -18.66 5.77
C GLU A 74 -10.45 -18.37 4.27
N PHE A 75 -9.46 -19.01 3.62
CA PHE A 75 -9.00 -18.57 2.29
C PHE A 75 -9.33 -19.52 1.13
N ASN A 76 -9.97 -20.67 1.37
CA ASN A 76 -10.23 -21.65 0.30
C ASN A 76 -10.98 -21.07 -0.91
N LEU A 77 -11.96 -20.20 -0.66
CA LEU A 77 -12.83 -19.68 -1.70
C LEU A 77 -12.09 -18.66 -2.57
N ALA A 78 -11.43 -17.70 -1.93
CA ALA A 78 -10.63 -16.69 -2.62
C ALA A 78 -9.50 -17.34 -3.44
N LEU A 79 -8.80 -18.33 -2.88
CA LEU A 79 -7.75 -19.06 -3.60
C LEU A 79 -8.30 -19.83 -4.81
N ALA A 80 -9.51 -20.39 -4.71
CA ALA A 80 -10.14 -21.10 -5.83
C ALA A 80 -10.61 -20.14 -6.93
N GLU A 81 -11.15 -18.98 -6.55
CA GLU A 81 -11.57 -17.93 -7.49
C GLU A 81 -10.37 -17.29 -8.21
N LEU A 82 -9.24 -17.12 -7.51
CA LEU A 82 -8.00 -16.60 -8.08
C LEU A 82 -7.27 -17.63 -8.95
N HIS A 83 -7.53 -18.94 -8.79
CA HIS A 83 -6.73 -20.03 -9.35
C HIS A 83 -6.51 -19.96 -10.86
N ASP A 84 -7.53 -19.54 -11.61
CA ASP A 84 -7.47 -19.51 -13.08
C ASP A 84 -6.57 -18.37 -13.60
N LYS A 85 -6.40 -17.28 -12.83
CA LYS A 85 -5.55 -16.12 -13.19
C LYS A 85 -4.20 -16.14 -12.49
N TYR A 86 -4.16 -16.63 -11.25
CA TYR A 86 -2.98 -16.63 -10.39
C TYR A 86 -2.72 -18.05 -9.90
N LYS A 87 -1.56 -18.59 -10.26
CA LYS A 87 -1.10 -19.83 -9.64
C LYS A 87 -0.39 -19.48 -8.33
N ILE A 88 -1.06 -19.76 -7.23
CA ILE A 88 -0.60 -19.43 -5.88
C ILE A 88 -0.14 -20.71 -5.19
N ASP A 89 1.17 -20.78 -4.94
CA ASP A 89 1.78 -21.77 -4.06
C ASP A 89 2.05 -21.12 -2.69
N ILE A 90 1.70 -21.82 -1.62
CA ILE A 90 1.88 -21.37 -0.25
C ILE A 90 2.99 -22.20 0.39
N PHE A 91 3.93 -21.53 1.04
CA PHE A 91 5.07 -22.16 1.71
C PHE A 91 5.16 -21.70 3.15
N GLY A 92 5.59 -22.63 4.00
CA GLY A 92 5.96 -22.35 5.37
C GLY A 92 6.91 -23.42 5.88
N THR A 93 7.11 -23.44 7.20
CA THR A 93 8.08 -24.32 7.86
C THR A 93 7.40 -25.04 9.01
N GLU A 94 7.61 -26.35 9.12
CA GLU A 94 7.19 -27.13 10.29
C GLU A 94 8.10 -26.84 11.49
N LEU A 95 7.56 -26.76 12.72
CA LEU A 95 8.30 -26.30 13.89
C LEU A 95 9.53 -27.14 14.25
N TYR A 96 9.36 -28.45 14.33
CA TYR A 96 10.29 -29.33 15.03
C TYR A 96 11.43 -29.78 14.13
N ASN A 97 11.10 -30.20 12.91
CA ASN A 97 12.06 -30.69 11.92
C ASN A 97 12.49 -29.59 10.95
N GLN A 98 11.83 -28.42 11.00
CA GLN A 98 12.08 -27.31 10.07
C GLN A 98 11.96 -27.72 8.61
N GLU A 99 11.11 -28.70 8.32
CA GLU A 99 10.84 -29.08 6.94
C GLU A 99 9.95 -28.04 6.25
N THR A 100 10.24 -27.77 4.98
CA THR A 100 9.40 -26.92 4.17
C THR A 100 8.06 -27.60 3.92
N VAL A 101 7.00 -26.90 4.28
CA VAL A 101 5.61 -27.29 3.98
C VAL A 101 5.19 -26.52 2.74
N HIS A 102 4.67 -27.24 1.74
CA HIS A 102 4.12 -26.69 0.51
C HIS A 102 2.62 -26.99 0.48
N LEU A 103 1.82 -25.93 0.51
CA LEU A 103 0.37 -25.95 0.40
C LEU A 103 -0.03 -25.37 -0.95
N PHE A 104 -0.98 -25.99 -1.65
CA PHE A 104 -1.52 -25.44 -2.90
C PHE A 104 -2.90 -26.01 -3.21
N LEU A 105 -3.63 -25.32 -4.08
CA LEU A 105 -4.86 -25.83 -4.68
C LEU A 105 -4.55 -26.59 -5.97
N ASP A 106 -5.07 -27.80 -6.08
CA ASP A 106 -5.00 -28.65 -7.27
C ASP A 106 -6.41 -28.75 -7.88
N LYS A 107 -6.57 -28.28 -9.12
CA LYS A 107 -7.84 -28.38 -9.87
C LYS A 107 -7.80 -29.62 -10.76
N LYS A 108 -8.69 -30.57 -10.51
CA LYS A 108 -8.88 -31.77 -11.36
C LYS A 108 -10.34 -31.85 -11.77
N ASP A 109 -10.55 -31.83 -13.08
CA ASP A 109 -11.88 -31.66 -13.70
C ASP A 109 -12.51 -30.37 -13.13
N ASP A 110 -13.71 -30.47 -12.55
CA ASP A 110 -14.43 -29.36 -11.90
C ASP A 110 -14.28 -29.34 -10.37
N ASN A 111 -13.31 -30.07 -9.82
CA ASN A 111 -13.12 -30.18 -8.37
C ASN A 111 -11.77 -29.59 -7.95
N PHE A 112 -11.82 -28.80 -6.87
CA PHE A 112 -10.63 -28.31 -6.20
C PHE A 112 -10.23 -29.22 -5.05
N PHE A 113 -8.93 -29.40 -4.88
CA PHE A 113 -8.34 -30.16 -3.79
C PHE A 113 -7.32 -29.28 -3.06
N VAL A 114 -7.39 -29.22 -1.74
CA VAL A 114 -6.27 -28.73 -0.93
C VAL A 114 -5.23 -29.84 -0.84
N VAL A 115 -3.98 -29.49 -1.13
CA VAL A 115 -2.88 -30.44 -1.13
C VAL A 115 -1.76 -29.91 -0.25
N GLN A 116 -1.24 -30.79 0.62
CA GLN A 116 -0.03 -30.56 1.39
C GLN A 116 1.06 -31.50 0.92
N LYS A 117 2.26 -30.95 0.74
CA LYS A 117 3.48 -31.72 0.51
C LYS A 117 4.59 -31.22 1.41
N ASN A 118 5.49 -32.13 1.77
CA ASN A 118 6.74 -31.83 2.45
C ASN A 118 7.76 -32.93 2.13
N VAL A 119 8.96 -32.85 2.71
CA VAL A 119 10.03 -33.80 2.40
C VAL A 119 9.74 -35.17 3.05
N SER A 120 9.15 -35.17 4.24
CA SER A 120 8.89 -36.39 5.00
C SER A 120 7.67 -37.19 4.53
N GLY A 121 6.72 -36.55 3.82
CA GLY A 121 5.40 -37.10 3.51
C GLY A 121 4.48 -37.21 4.73
N LYS A 122 4.85 -36.66 5.88
CA LYS A 122 4.02 -36.67 7.09
C LYS A 122 3.11 -35.46 7.13
N TYR A 123 1.90 -35.60 7.65
CA TYR A 123 1.03 -34.46 7.81
C TYR A 123 1.58 -33.46 8.84
N VAL A 124 1.51 -32.17 8.51
CA VAL A 124 1.85 -31.05 9.38
C VAL A 124 0.61 -30.21 9.59
N ASP A 125 0.23 -30.02 10.86
CA ASP A 125 -0.94 -29.22 11.26
C ASP A 125 -0.57 -27.76 11.50
N THR A 126 0.60 -27.50 12.06
CA THR A 126 1.04 -26.19 12.54
C THR A 126 2.22 -25.70 11.70
N ILE A 127 2.06 -24.53 11.07
CA ILE A 127 3.01 -23.98 10.11
C ILE A 127 3.53 -22.63 10.60
N TYR A 128 4.84 -22.47 10.54
CA TYR A 128 5.58 -21.26 10.89
C TYR A 128 5.95 -20.52 9.61
N THR A 129 5.75 -19.20 9.64
CA THR A 129 5.89 -18.30 8.48
C THR A 129 4.91 -18.62 7.35
N LEU A 130 4.52 -17.59 6.61
CA LEU A 130 3.71 -17.73 5.42
C LEU A 130 4.38 -16.99 4.28
N CYS A 131 4.70 -17.74 3.24
CA CYS A 131 5.20 -17.21 1.99
C CYS A 131 4.26 -17.63 0.86
N LEU A 132 3.71 -16.67 0.14
CA LEU A 132 3.01 -16.92 -1.10
C LEU A 132 3.99 -16.73 -2.24
N ARG A 133 4.06 -17.73 -3.13
CA ARG A 133 4.71 -17.65 -4.43
C ARG A 133 3.61 -17.61 -5.47
N ILE A 134 3.46 -16.47 -6.13
CA ILE A 134 2.44 -16.24 -7.13
C ILE A 134 3.09 -16.18 -8.51
N GLU A 135 2.60 -16.97 -9.45
CA GLU A 135 2.99 -16.88 -10.86
C GLU A 135 1.98 -15.99 -11.61
N LEU A 136 2.52 -14.97 -12.29
CA LEU A 136 1.77 -13.96 -13.05
C LEU A 136 1.86 -14.20 -14.56
N GLU A 137 1.01 -13.54 -15.33
CA GLU A 137 0.92 -13.74 -16.78
C GLU A 137 2.20 -13.27 -17.52
N SER A 138 2.79 -12.17 -17.04
CA SER A 138 3.95 -11.52 -17.66
C SER A 138 4.83 -10.76 -16.66
N SER A 139 6.08 -10.50 -17.03
CA SER A 139 7.01 -9.70 -16.24
C SER A 139 6.58 -8.23 -16.16
N GLU A 140 5.82 -7.76 -17.16
CA GLU A 140 5.22 -6.42 -17.13
C GLU A 140 4.11 -6.35 -16.07
N HIS A 141 3.26 -7.37 -16.01
CA HIS A 141 2.22 -7.50 -14.98
C HIS A 141 2.84 -7.57 -13.57
N GLU A 142 3.89 -8.37 -13.41
CA GLU A 142 4.67 -8.47 -12.18
C GLU A 142 5.24 -7.13 -11.71
N ASN A 143 5.94 -6.40 -12.59
CA ASN A 143 6.51 -5.11 -12.24
C ASN A 143 5.42 -4.08 -11.87
N LYS A 144 4.29 -4.07 -12.59
CA LYS A 144 3.16 -3.18 -12.27
C LYS A 144 2.57 -3.48 -10.90
N LEU A 145 2.26 -4.75 -10.64
CA LEU A 145 1.67 -5.18 -9.38
C LEU A 145 2.62 -4.95 -8.20
N PHE A 146 3.92 -5.17 -8.42
CA PHE A 146 4.96 -4.82 -7.47
C PHE A 146 4.94 -3.33 -7.14
N GLN A 147 5.04 -2.46 -8.14
CA GLN A 147 5.02 -1.02 -7.91
C GLN A 147 3.76 -0.55 -7.18
N LEU A 148 2.60 -1.10 -7.54
CA LEU A 148 1.32 -0.78 -6.88
C LEU A 148 1.31 -1.24 -5.42
N SER A 149 1.76 -2.47 -5.14
CA SER A 149 1.79 -3.04 -3.80
C SER A 149 2.66 -2.23 -2.82
N GLN A 150 3.69 -1.53 -3.32
CA GLN A 150 4.53 -0.62 -2.53
C GLN A 150 3.84 0.71 -2.18
N LYS A 151 2.65 0.98 -2.73
CA LYS A 151 1.85 2.19 -2.47
C LYS A 151 0.65 1.93 -1.56
N ILE A 152 0.45 0.68 -1.16
CA ILE A 152 -0.65 0.28 -0.30
C ILE A 152 -0.22 0.45 1.15
N ASP A 153 -1.01 1.20 1.90
CA ASP A 153 -1.05 1.10 3.35
C ASP A 153 -1.80 -0.19 3.71
N TRP A 154 -1.05 -1.27 3.92
CA TRP A 154 -1.57 -2.60 4.25
C TRP A 154 -2.24 -2.68 5.62
N GLU A 155 -2.10 -1.66 6.46
CA GLU A 155 -2.83 -1.58 7.72
C GLU A 155 -4.26 -1.10 7.47
N ASN A 156 -4.50 -0.15 6.58
CA ASN A 156 -5.84 0.44 6.38
C ASN A 156 -6.48 0.07 5.03
N GLY A 157 -5.74 -0.56 4.13
CA GLY A 157 -6.22 -0.98 2.80
C GLY A 157 -6.41 0.22 1.88
N LEU A 158 -5.58 1.26 2.07
CA LEU A 158 -5.67 2.52 1.35
C LEU A 158 -4.45 2.71 0.46
N ILE A 159 -4.63 3.46 -0.62
CA ILE A 159 -3.61 3.64 -1.64
C ILE A 159 -3.41 5.13 -1.89
N LEU A 160 -2.16 5.58 -1.83
CA LEU A 160 -1.76 6.94 -2.18
C LEU A 160 -0.68 6.92 -3.25
N ILE A 161 -0.98 7.51 -4.40
CA ILE A 161 -0.10 7.54 -5.57
C ILE A 161 0.15 8.98 -5.99
N ASN A 162 1.39 9.33 -6.34
CA ASN A 162 1.66 10.61 -6.98
C ASN A 162 0.99 10.63 -8.37
N ARG A 163 0.17 11.65 -8.66
CA ARG A 163 -0.58 11.76 -9.91
C ARG A 163 0.30 11.74 -11.17
N LYS A 164 1.57 12.11 -11.07
CA LYS A 164 2.54 11.99 -12.18
C LYS A 164 2.75 10.53 -12.63
N LEU A 165 2.57 9.58 -11.72
CA LEU A 165 2.72 8.14 -11.98
C LEU A 165 1.41 7.49 -12.50
N ARG A 166 0.36 8.28 -12.77
CA ARG A 166 -0.95 7.76 -13.19
C ARG A 166 -0.84 6.83 -14.40
N ASN A 167 -0.08 7.23 -15.41
CA ASN A 167 0.06 6.48 -16.67
C ASN A 167 0.87 5.19 -16.49
N GLU A 168 1.70 5.12 -15.44
CA GLU A 168 2.49 3.93 -15.11
C GLU A 168 1.63 2.87 -14.39
N ILE A 169 0.53 3.30 -13.75
CA ILE A 169 -0.36 2.47 -12.92
C ILE A 169 -1.75 2.35 -13.60
N ASN A 170 -1.78 2.30 -14.93
CA ASN A 170 -3.03 2.24 -15.71
C ASN A 170 -3.99 1.14 -15.22
N ASP A 171 -5.28 1.47 -15.27
CA ASP A 171 -6.48 0.60 -15.18
C ASP A 171 -6.82 -0.09 -13.85
N PHE A 172 -6.01 0.00 -12.79
CA PHE A 172 -6.38 -0.56 -11.48
C PHE A 172 -7.22 0.39 -10.65
N THR A 173 -8.51 0.51 -11.00
CA THR A 173 -9.57 1.01 -10.09
C THR A 173 -9.19 2.26 -9.28
N ILE A 174 -8.36 3.15 -9.84
CA ILE A 174 -7.98 4.40 -9.21
C ILE A 174 -9.16 5.35 -9.37
N THR A 175 -9.99 5.40 -8.36
CA THR A 175 -11.10 6.35 -8.28
C THR A 175 -10.55 7.71 -7.86
N SER A 176 -10.07 8.48 -8.84
CA SER A 176 -9.68 9.89 -8.60
C SER A 176 -10.94 10.71 -8.27
N PHE A 177 -11.20 10.97 -7.00
CA PHE A 177 -12.37 11.75 -6.59
C PHE A 177 -12.19 13.28 -6.72
N TYR A 178 -10.96 13.78 -6.56
CA TYR A 178 -10.69 15.21 -6.50
C TYR A 178 -9.86 15.66 -7.70
N ASN A 179 -10.50 16.32 -8.66
CA ASN A 179 -9.82 16.80 -9.87
C ASN A 179 -8.63 17.74 -9.59
N ASN A 180 -8.61 18.40 -8.44
CA ASN A 180 -7.56 19.35 -8.02
C ASN A 180 -6.64 18.79 -6.91
N SER A 181 -6.66 17.48 -6.64
CA SER A 181 -5.69 16.85 -5.73
C SER A 181 -4.32 16.66 -6.38
N TYR A 182 -3.26 16.73 -5.57
CA TYR A 182 -1.91 16.42 -6.00
C TYR A 182 -1.67 14.91 -6.09
N PHE A 183 -2.31 14.15 -5.19
CA PHE A 183 -2.23 12.70 -5.14
C PHE A 183 -3.49 12.05 -5.72
N LEU A 184 -3.34 10.81 -6.16
CA LEU A 184 -4.45 9.91 -6.44
C LEU A 184 -4.66 9.02 -5.23
N TYR A 185 -5.89 8.95 -4.77
CA TYR A 185 -6.29 8.14 -3.64
C TYR A 185 -7.18 6.98 -4.12
N SER A 186 -6.98 5.79 -3.55
CA SER A 186 -7.84 4.63 -3.78
C SER A 186 -7.94 3.77 -2.51
N TYR A 187 -8.76 2.73 -2.57
CA TYR A 187 -9.03 1.83 -1.44
C TYR A 187 -9.38 0.42 -1.93
N LEU A 188 -9.11 -0.57 -1.08
CA LEU A 188 -9.44 -1.98 -1.33
C LEU A 188 -10.92 -2.26 -1.00
N TYR A 189 -11.40 -2.00 0.22
CA TYR A 189 -12.79 -2.34 0.61
C TYR A 189 -13.77 -1.17 0.56
N ALA A 190 -13.82 -0.42 1.66
CA ALA A 190 -14.79 0.64 1.88
C ALA A 190 -14.17 1.98 1.50
N LYS A 191 -15.00 2.85 0.92
CA LYS A 191 -14.59 4.23 0.64
C LYS A 191 -14.23 4.92 1.95
N PRO A 192 -12.99 5.37 2.12
CA PRO A 192 -12.57 6.05 3.34
C PRO A 192 -13.07 7.49 3.36
N THR A 193 -13.01 8.06 4.55
CA THR A 193 -13.25 9.46 4.86
C THR A 193 -12.10 10.34 4.37
N GLU A 194 -12.34 11.66 4.31
CA GLU A 194 -11.29 12.65 4.03
C GLU A 194 -10.14 12.57 5.06
N GLU A 195 -10.46 12.22 6.31
CA GLU A 195 -9.49 12.11 7.40
C GLU A 195 -8.52 10.96 7.21
N GLU A 196 -9.04 9.79 6.87
CA GLU A 196 -8.22 8.63 6.55
C GLU A 196 -7.29 8.91 5.37
N TYR A 197 -7.77 9.55 4.29
CA TYR A 197 -6.91 9.93 3.17
C TYR A 197 -5.85 10.97 3.56
N PHE A 198 -6.19 11.96 4.38
CA PHE A 198 -5.23 12.95 4.85
C PHE A 198 -4.11 12.32 5.69
N ASN A 199 -4.44 11.31 6.49
CA ASN A 199 -3.47 10.61 7.35
C ASN A 199 -2.49 9.73 6.56
N LEU A 200 -2.80 9.35 5.31
CA LEU A 200 -1.88 8.62 4.43
C LEU A 200 -0.72 9.46 3.91
N ILE A 201 -0.82 10.79 3.96
CA ILE A 201 0.21 11.67 3.43
C ILE A 201 1.43 11.61 4.36
N ASN A 202 2.36 10.70 4.05
CA ASN A 202 3.62 10.54 4.77
C ASN A 202 4.56 11.75 4.57
N PHE A 203 5.67 11.77 5.31
CA PHE A 203 6.63 12.87 5.31
C PHE A 203 7.16 13.22 3.92
N GLU A 204 7.55 12.22 3.10
CA GLU A 204 8.05 12.45 1.75
C GLU A 204 6.97 13.09 0.86
N ASN A 205 5.73 12.63 0.96
CA ASN A 205 4.61 13.18 0.21
C ASN A 205 4.25 14.60 0.68
N LYS A 206 4.33 14.91 1.98
CA LYS A 206 4.16 16.27 2.51
C LYS A 206 5.18 17.22 1.88
N ILE A 207 6.45 16.79 1.77
CA ILE A 207 7.50 17.57 1.11
C ILE A 207 7.14 17.80 -0.37
N GLU A 208 6.81 16.75 -1.11
CA GLU A 208 6.50 16.87 -2.54
C GLU A 208 5.27 17.75 -2.82
N LEU A 209 4.26 17.71 -1.95
CA LEU A 209 3.09 18.59 -2.01
C LEU A 209 3.49 20.06 -1.84
N TRP A 210 4.29 20.38 -0.82
CA TRP A 210 4.80 21.74 -0.63
C TRP A 210 5.67 22.22 -1.80
N ARG A 211 6.58 21.36 -2.28
CA ARG A 211 7.42 21.68 -3.45
C ARG A 211 6.59 21.98 -4.70
N ALA A 212 5.51 21.23 -4.91
CA ALA A 212 4.61 21.45 -6.04
C ALA A 212 3.92 22.82 -5.96
N PHE A 213 3.43 23.20 -4.77
CA PHE A 213 2.88 24.53 -4.52
C PHE A 213 3.92 25.63 -4.72
N LEU A 214 5.13 25.51 -4.15
CA LEU A 214 6.17 26.53 -4.28
C LEU A 214 6.59 26.76 -5.75
N LYS A 215 6.53 25.73 -6.60
CA LYS A 215 6.86 25.86 -8.03
C LYS A 215 5.77 26.47 -8.88
N THR A 216 4.52 26.11 -8.61
CA THR A 216 3.40 26.37 -9.53
C THR A 216 2.36 27.33 -8.97
N GLU A 217 2.45 27.64 -7.68
CA GLU A 217 1.45 28.35 -6.87
C GLU A 217 0.05 27.71 -6.93
N TYR A 218 -0.05 26.45 -7.37
CA TYR A 218 -1.31 25.75 -7.49
C TYR A 218 -1.84 25.30 -6.12
N ASP A 219 -3.10 25.62 -5.85
CA ASP A 219 -3.78 25.35 -4.58
C ASP A 219 -4.44 23.97 -4.60
N TYR A 220 -3.68 22.94 -4.23
CA TYR A 220 -4.17 21.56 -4.17
C TYR A 220 -5.16 21.35 -3.02
N GLU A 221 -6.12 20.44 -3.21
CA GLU A 221 -7.19 20.15 -2.24
C GLU A 221 -6.63 19.74 -0.85
N GLU A 222 -5.49 19.04 -0.83
CA GLU A 222 -4.80 18.64 0.40
C GLU A 222 -4.48 19.83 1.33
N PHE A 223 -4.25 21.02 0.78
CA PHE A 223 -4.01 22.22 1.60
C PHE A 223 -5.27 22.72 2.30
N LYS A 224 -6.44 22.53 1.70
CA LYS A 224 -7.72 22.82 2.35
C LYS A 224 -7.94 21.86 3.52
N TRP A 225 -7.65 20.57 3.32
CA TRP A 225 -7.70 19.56 4.38
C TRP A 225 -6.77 19.92 5.56
N LEU A 226 -5.53 20.33 5.24
CA LEU A 226 -4.55 20.78 6.23
C LEU A 226 -5.03 22.03 6.96
N PHE A 227 -5.45 23.07 6.22
CA PHE A 227 -5.85 24.33 6.81
C PHE A 227 -7.05 24.16 7.76
N ASN A 228 -8.07 23.42 7.34
CA ASN A 228 -9.26 23.13 8.15
C ASN A 228 -8.87 22.44 9.47
N ARG A 229 -7.97 21.46 9.43
CA ARG A 229 -7.48 20.78 10.64
C ARG A 229 -6.69 21.71 11.56
N ILE A 230 -5.93 22.66 11.02
CA ILE A 230 -5.22 23.66 11.83
C ILE A 230 -6.21 24.57 12.56
N ILE A 231 -7.20 25.12 11.85
CA ILE A 231 -8.17 26.05 12.46
C ILE A 231 -9.07 25.34 13.48
N ASP A 232 -9.42 24.07 13.23
CA ASP A 232 -10.23 23.25 14.12
C ASP A 232 -9.44 22.68 15.30
N ARG A 233 -8.13 22.91 15.36
CA ARG A 233 -7.20 22.38 16.38
C ARG A 233 -7.19 20.85 16.45
N LYS A 234 -7.34 20.21 15.29
CA LYS A 234 -7.35 18.74 15.12
C LYS A 234 -6.16 18.22 14.33
N LEU A 235 -5.21 19.08 13.97
CA LEU A 235 -4.02 18.64 13.24
C LEU A 235 -3.09 17.85 14.16
N GLU A 236 -3.08 16.53 13.97
CA GLU A 236 -2.09 15.64 14.58
C GLU A 236 -0.72 15.77 13.89
N ASN A 237 0.35 15.47 14.63
CA ASN A 237 1.73 15.48 14.13
C ASN A 237 2.11 16.77 13.38
N ARG A 238 1.63 17.93 13.86
CA ARG A 238 1.88 19.26 13.26
C ARG A 238 3.36 19.51 12.93
N ILE A 239 4.28 19.04 13.78
CA ILE A 239 5.73 19.17 13.58
C ILE A 239 6.20 18.53 12.26
N GLU A 240 5.58 17.44 11.83
CA GLU A 240 5.93 16.77 10.58
C GLU A 240 5.59 17.65 9.36
N TRP A 241 4.46 18.35 9.42
CA TRP A 241 4.07 19.33 8.39
C TRP A 241 4.98 20.54 8.35
N GLU A 242 5.45 21.02 9.51
CA GLU A 242 6.43 22.11 9.60
C GLU A 242 7.79 21.70 9.02
N LEU A 243 8.30 20.54 9.42
CA LEU A 243 9.57 20.01 8.91
C LEU A 243 9.51 19.75 7.40
N ALA A 244 8.38 19.23 6.90
CA ALA A 244 8.18 19.03 5.47
C ALA A 244 8.18 20.35 4.70
N LEU A 245 7.56 21.40 5.25
CA LEU A 245 7.59 22.74 4.69
C LEU A 245 9.01 23.31 4.65
N TYR A 246 9.77 23.23 5.75
CA TYR A 246 11.15 23.70 5.78
C TYR A 246 12.03 22.95 4.77
N ASN A 247 11.87 21.64 4.64
CA ASN A 247 12.60 20.85 3.65
C ASN A 247 12.24 21.24 2.21
N ALA A 248 10.96 21.53 1.94
CA ALA A 248 10.52 22.00 0.64
C ALA A 248 11.07 23.39 0.30
N LEU A 249 11.10 24.31 1.26
CA LEU A 249 11.69 25.64 1.09
C LEU A 249 13.18 25.53 0.72
N ASP A 250 13.94 24.74 1.48
CA ASP A 250 15.37 24.50 1.22
C ASP A 250 15.61 23.90 -0.18
N LYS A 251 14.88 22.83 -0.52
CA LYS A 251 14.99 22.16 -1.83
C LYS A 251 14.63 23.06 -3.02
N GLU A 252 13.73 24.02 -2.83
CA GLU A 252 13.31 24.95 -3.88
C GLU A 252 14.07 26.29 -3.83
N GLY A 253 15.09 26.41 -2.97
CA GLY A 253 15.95 27.59 -2.88
C GLY A 253 15.26 28.81 -2.30
N TYR A 254 14.20 28.64 -1.52
CA TYR A 254 13.55 29.73 -0.80
C TYR A 254 14.35 30.10 0.45
N SER A 255 14.42 31.38 0.76
CA SER A 255 14.93 31.87 2.04
C SER A 255 13.79 32.45 2.87
N LEU A 256 13.70 31.99 4.12
CA LEU A 256 12.71 32.43 5.09
C LEU A 256 13.42 33.12 6.26
N ASN A 257 13.16 34.42 6.41
CA ASN A 257 13.63 35.21 7.53
C ASN A 257 12.46 35.45 8.50
N LEU A 258 12.56 34.84 9.68
CA LEU A 258 11.62 35.05 10.79
C LEU A 258 12.25 36.02 11.80
N LEU A 259 11.72 37.23 11.87
CA LEU A 259 12.04 38.23 12.89
C LEU A 259 10.84 38.35 13.84
N GLU A 260 11.06 38.82 15.08
CA GLU A 260 10.03 38.86 16.14
C GLU A 260 8.70 39.53 15.74
N SER A 261 8.73 40.45 14.77
CA SER A 261 7.55 41.20 14.29
C SER A 261 7.34 41.17 12.78
N ARG A 262 8.19 40.46 12.02
CA ARG A 262 8.18 40.48 10.56
C ARG A 262 8.60 39.12 10.01
N PHE A 263 7.94 38.70 8.95
CA PHE A 263 8.39 37.56 8.14
C PHE A 263 8.71 38.06 6.74
N GLU A 264 9.81 37.55 6.19
CA GLU A 264 10.19 37.80 4.81
C GLU A 264 10.51 36.47 4.15
N LEU A 265 9.87 36.23 3.01
CA LEU A 265 10.08 35.04 2.19
C LEU A 265 10.60 35.50 0.84
N TYR A 266 11.70 34.91 0.39
CA TYR A 266 12.26 35.15 -0.95
C TYR A 266 12.36 33.83 -1.70
N ASN A 267 12.00 33.83 -2.98
CA ASN A 267 12.18 32.68 -3.85
C ASN A 267 13.65 32.49 -4.25
N ASN A 268 13.93 31.46 -5.06
CA ASN A 268 15.26 31.15 -5.57
C ASN A 268 15.89 32.23 -6.47
N LYS A 269 15.12 33.22 -6.93
CA LYS A 269 15.62 34.38 -7.68
C LYS A 269 15.91 35.58 -6.78
N GLY A 270 15.69 35.45 -5.46
CA GLY A 270 15.78 36.57 -4.52
C GLY A 270 14.60 37.54 -4.61
N GLU A 271 13.51 37.16 -5.28
CA GLU A 271 12.30 37.97 -5.36
C GLU A 271 11.45 37.73 -4.12
N ARG A 272 10.91 38.82 -3.54
CA ARG A 272 10.08 38.73 -2.34
C ARG A 272 8.71 38.13 -2.67
N CYS A 273 8.33 37.10 -1.94
CA CYS A 273 7.02 36.44 -2.01
C CYS A 273 6.09 37.01 -0.95
N TYR A 274 4.83 37.27 -1.32
CA TYR A 274 3.81 37.80 -0.42
C TYR A 274 2.66 36.80 -0.26
N PHE A 275 2.58 36.16 0.90
CA PHE A 275 1.44 35.31 1.27
C PHE A 275 0.52 36.06 2.23
N ASN A 276 -0.79 35.84 2.08
CA ASN A 276 -1.81 36.57 2.83
C ASN A 276 -2.88 35.64 3.41
N MET A 277 -3.24 35.83 4.68
CA MET A 277 -4.34 35.11 5.33
C MET A 277 -5.71 35.37 4.69
N ASN A 278 -5.90 36.52 4.03
CA ASN A 278 -7.11 36.88 3.30
C ASN A 278 -7.12 36.34 1.85
N SER A 279 -6.08 35.61 1.43
CA SER A 279 -6.02 34.97 0.12
C SER A 279 -7.16 33.96 -0.05
N ASN A 280 -7.52 33.63 -1.29
CA ASN A 280 -8.39 32.47 -1.55
C ASN A 280 -7.61 31.13 -1.51
N SER A 281 -6.27 31.17 -1.53
CA SER A 281 -5.44 29.97 -1.47
C SER A 281 -5.36 29.39 -0.05
N TYR A 282 -5.73 28.12 0.09
CA TYR A 282 -5.56 27.37 1.33
C TYR A 282 -4.09 27.06 1.62
N ALA A 283 -3.26 26.85 0.61
CA ALA A 283 -1.82 26.63 0.75
C ALA A 283 -1.14 27.82 1.41
N GLN A 284 -1.41 29.05 0.95
CA GLN A 284 -0.87 30.26 1.58
C GLN A 284 -1.35 30.40 3.04
N LYS A 285 -2.62 30.14 3.30
CA LYS A 285 -3.19 30.20 4.66
C LYS A 285 -2.57 29.15 5.58
N ALA A 286 -2.45 27.91 5.11
CA ALA A 286 -1.83 26.81 5.84
C ALA A 286 -0.35 27.11 6.13
N PHE A 287 0.39 27.59 5.14
CA PHE A 287 1.77 28.03 5.28
C PHE A 287 1.92 29.03 6.43
N LEU A 288 1.12 30.10 6.41
CA LEU A 288 1.17 31.14 7.43
C LEU A 288 0.77 30.61 8.82
N LYS A 289 -0.18 29.69 8.90
CA LYS A 289 -0.59 29.06 10.17
C LYS A 289 0.41 28.04 10.72
N LEU A 290 1.19 27.42 9.85
CA LEU A 290 2.32 26.60 10.27
C LEU A 290 3.45 27.47 10.85
N LEU A 291 3.77 28.61 10.23
CA LEU A 291 4.80 29.50 10.76
C LEU A 291 4.35 30.30 12.00
N PHE A 292 3.07 30.68 12.04
CA PHE A 292 2.50 31.53 13.09
C PHE A 292 1.26 30.85 13.72
N PRO A 293 1.46 29.85 14.59
CA PRO A 293 0.36 29.11 15.21
C PRO A 293 -0.53 29.95 16.14
N LEU A 294 0.05 30.98 16.77
CA LEU A 294 -0.65 31.80 17.74
C LEU A 294 -1.39 32.94 17.02
N ASN A 295 -2.72 32.91 17.09
CA ASN A 295 -3.50 34.13 16.90
C ASN A 295 -3.31 34.97 18.17
N LYS A 296 -2.41 35.95 18.14
CA LYS A 296 -2.52 37.05 19.09
C LYS A 296 -3.78 37.84 18.70
N ASN A 297 -4.87 37.57 19.41
CA ASN A 297 -5.97 38.52 19.51
C ASN A 297 -5.47 39.78 20.23
#